data_AF-A0A1C5ZA03-F1
#
_entry.id   AF-A0A1C5ZA03-F1
#
_cell.length_a   1.000
_cell.length_b   1.000
_cell.length_c   1.000
_cell.angle_alpha   90.00
_cell.angle_beta   90.00
_cell.angle_gamma   90.00
#
_symmetry.space_group_name_H-M   'P 1'
#
loop_
_entity.id
_entity.type
_entity.pdbx_description
1 polymer ?
#
loop_
_entity_poly.entity_id
_entity_poly.type
_entity_poly.pdbx_seq_one_letter_code
_entity_poly.pdbx_strand_id
1 'polypeptide(L)'
;MMLYCSKCRVVTDKEACPSCGRKKLRAPEPDDAVLLTAGDVRALEAVFDLLKAKGILSDLYADAKGRRASKERMGRLYVAYRDLERAAEITKKSGLIRNVEEQPSEFEPMSRKKRLFWKVFSLILFFILIWVVVTLSDAVFGWVKQVLFQA
;
A
#
# COMPACT_ATOMS: atom_id res chain seq x y z
N MET A 1 4.38 2.24 21.36
CA MET A 1 3.46 1.13 21.71
C MET A 1 3.19 0.34 20.44
N MET A 2 3.38 -0.98 20.44
CA MET A 2 3.05 -1.81 19.27
C MET A 2 1.54 -2.01 19.19
N LEU A 3 0.95 -1.66 18.06
CA LEU A 3 -0.48 -1.68 17.79
C LEU A 3 -0.76 -2.56 16.58
N TYR A 4 -1.76 -3.43 16.70
CA TYR A 4 -2.17 -4.39 15.70
C TYR A 4 -3.46 -3.98 15.01
N CYS A 5 -3.49 -4.15 13.69
CA CYS A 5 -4.69 -3.95 12.87
C CYS A 5 -5.30 -5.29 12.45
N SER A 6 -6.46 -5.66 13.01
CA SER A 6 -7.17 -6.91 12.67
C SER A 6 -7.58 -7.05 11.20
N LYS A 7 -7.76 -5.92 10.49
CA LYS A 7 -8.15 -5.92 9.07
C LYS A 7 -6.97 -6.15 8.13
N CYS A 8 -5.85 -5.48 8.41
CA CYS A 8 -4.67 -5.55 7.55
C CYS A 8 -3.65 -6.57 8.03
N ARG A 9 -3.79 -7.06 9.27
CA ARG A 9 -2.87 -7.97 9.95
C ARG A 9 -1.46 -7.41 10.02
N VAL A 10 -1.34 -6.10 10.29
CA VAL A 10 -0.06 -5.37 10.37
C VAL A 10 0.12 -4.87 11.79
N VAL A 11 1.34 -4.97 12.30
CA VAL A 11 1.79 -4.36 13.56
C VAL A 11 2.47 -3.03 13.24
N THR A 12 2.17 -1.99 13.99
CA THR A 12 2.72 -0.65 13.81
C THR A 12 2.79 0.08 15.13
N ASP A 13 3.73 1.00 15.24
CA ASP A 13 3.95 1.84 16.42
C ASP A 13 3.13 3.16 16.36
N LYS A 14 2.45 3.40 15.24
CA LYS A 14 1.65 4.61 14.96
C LYS A 14 0.19 4.44 15.43
N GLU A 15 -0.45 5.55 15.77
CA GLU A 15 -1.88 5.59 16.16
C GLU A 15 -2.87 5.17 15.06
N ALA A 16 -2.42 5.10 13.81
CA ALA A 16 -3.24 4.70 12.67
C ALA A 16 -2.50 3.67 11.80
N CYS A 17 -3.24 2.65 11.35
CA CYS A 17 -2.70 1.62 10.46
C CYS A 17 -2.20 2.24 9.14
N PRO A 18 -0.93 2.00 8.72
CA PRO A 18 -0.42 2.54 7.46
C PRO A 18 -1.13 1.96 6.23
N SER A 19 -1.62 0.72 6.32
CA SER A 19 -2.25 0.03 5.18
C SER A 19 -3.68 0.53 4.93
N CYS A 20 -4.54 0.61 5.96
CA CYS A 20 -5.95 0.99 5.81
C CYS A 20 -6.37 2.32 6.42
N GLY A 21 -5.49 2.97 7.20
CA GLY A 21 -5.79 4.24 7.89
C GLY A 21 -6.74 4.12 9.08
N ARG A 22 -7.06 2.90 9.56
CA ARG A 22 -7.91 2.74 10.76
C ARG A 22 -7.13 3.11 12.03
N LYS A 23 -7.79 3.89 12.90
CA LYS A 23 -7.35 4.21 14.27
C LYS A 23 -7.82 3.21 15.33
N LYS A 24 -8.76 2.31 14.96
CA LYS A 24 -9.18 1.19 15.83
C LYS A 24 -8.11 0.10 15.79
N LEU A 25 -7.00 0.37 16.45
CA LEU A 25 -5.90 -0.57 16.65
C LEU A 25 -6.02 -1.17 18.05
N ARG A 26 -5.61 -2.43 18.19
CA ARG A 26 -5.60 -3.16 19.47
C ARG A 26 -4.17 -3.58 19.82
N ALA A 27 -3.93 -4.01 21.05
CA ALA A 27 -2.66 -4.66 21.37
C ALA A 27 -2.54 -6.01 20.61
N PRO A 28 -1.35 -6.34 20.08
CA PRO A 28 -1.11 -7.63 19.44
C PRO A 28 -1.20 -8.77 20.45
N GLU A 29 -1.92 -9.83 20.11
CA GLU A 29 -1.91 -11.10 20.84
C GLU A 29 -0.87 -12.06 20.26
N PRO A 30 -0.34 -13.01 21.05
CA PRO A 30 0.72 -13.92 20.59
C PRO A 30 0.33 -14.78 19.38
N ASP A 31 -0.94 -15.16 19.27
CA ASP A 31 -1.49 -15.97 18.17
C ASP A 31 -2.03 -15.14 17.00
N ASP A 32 -1.93 -13.81 17.04
CA ASP A 32 -2.37 -12.98 15.93
C ASP A 32 -1.52 -13.26 14.69
N ALA A 33 -2.20 -13.51 13.57
CA ALA A 33 -1.55 -13.57 12.27
C ALA A 33 -1.08 -12.16 11.88
N VAL A 34 0.22 -11.99 11.69
CA VAL A 34 0.88 -10.75 11.28
C VAL A 34 1.58 -10.94 9.94
N LEU A 35 1.47 -9.93 9.07
CA LEU A 35 2.09 -9.90 7.76
C LEU A 35 3.62 -9.87 7.91
N LEU A 36 4.28 -10.91 7.39
CA LEU A 36 5.73 -10.96 7.30
C LEU A 36 6.22 -10.26 6.03
N THR A 37 5.69 -10.67 4.88
CA THR A 37 6.06 -10.11 3.57
C THR A 37 4.97 -10.34 2.52
N ALA A 38 5.01 -9.55 1.45
CA ALA A 38 4.15 -9.67 0.28
C ALA A 38 5.04 -9.66 -0.97
N GLY A 39 4.73 -10.49 -1.97
CA GLY A 39 5.60 -10.67 -3.12
C GLY A 39 5.10 -11.74 -4.07
N ASP A 40 5.98 -12.24 -4.94
CA ASP A 40 5.65 -13.33 -5.85
C ASP A 40 5.40 -14.64 -5.07
N VAL A 41 4.34 -15.36 -5.44
CA VAL A 41 3.89 -16.57 -4.72
C VAL A 41 4.98 -17.64 -4.70
N ARG A 42 5.78 -17.81 -5.76
CA ARG A 42 6.85 -18.82 -5.76
C ARG A 42 7.95 -18.52 -4.75
N ALA A 43 8.34 -17.24 -4.65
CA ALA A 43 9.30 -16.81 -3.65
C ALA A 43 8.72 -16.97 -2.23
N LEU A 44 7.43 -16.67 -2.05
CA LEU A 44 6.75 -16.84 -0.77
C LEU A 44 6.55 -18.31 -0.38
N GLU A 45 6.29 -19.21 -1.33
CA GLU A 45 6.22 -20.66 -1.11
C GLU A 45 7.56 -21.19 -0.61
N ALA A 46 8.68 -20.79 -1.23
CA ALA A 46 10.01 -21.17 -0.77
C ALA A 46 10.28 -20.71 0.68
N VAL A 47 9.88 -19.49 1.04
CA VAL A 47 10.02 -18.99 2.41
C VAL A 47 9.05 -19.70 3.36
N PHE A 48 7.82 -19.97 2.94
CA PHE A 48 6.84 -20.72 3.71
C PHE A 48 7.35 -22.12 4.07
N ASP A 49 7.93 -22.84 3.11
CA ASP A 49 8.50 -24.16 3.34
C ASP A 49 9.67 -24.11 4.33
N LEU A 50 10.52 -23.09 4.26
CA LEU A 50 11.60 -22.89 5.25
C LEU A 50 11.07 -22.60 6.65
N LEU A 51 10.04 -21.76 6.78
CA LEU A 51 9.44 -21.43 8.07
C LEU A 51 8.75 -22.66 8.66
N LYS A 52 8.06 -23.42 7.83
CA LYS A 52 7.39 -24.68 8.22
C LYS A 52 8.41 -25.73 8.67
N ALA A 53 9.53 -25.87 7.96
CA ALA A 53 10.61 -26.78 8.36
C ALA A 53 11.23 -26.43 9.73
N LYS A 54 11.16 -25.15 10.12
CA LYS A 54 11.60 -24.66 11.44
C LYS A 54 10.50 -24.67 12.49
N GLY A 55 9.32 -25.21 12.19
CA GLY A 55 8.20 -25.34 13.11
C GLY A 55 7.44 -24.04 13.38
N ILE A 56 7.55 -23.03 12.51
CA ILE A 56 6.85 -21.76 12.68
C ILE A 56 5.44 -21.84 12.07
N LEU A 57 4.44 -21.46 12.86
CA LEU A 57 3.06 -21.35 12.41
C LEU A 57 2.93 -20.17 11.44
N SER A 58 2.72 -20.50 10.17
CA SER A 58 2.62 -19.55 9.06
C SER A 58 1.41 -19.89 8.18
N ASP A 59 0.86 -18.86 7.53
CA ASP A 59 -0.27 -18.94 6.60
C ASP A 59 0.08 -18.19 5.32
N LEU A 60 0.02 -18.88 4.17
CA LEU A 60 0.21 -18.28 2.86
C LEU A 60 -1.14 -17.99 2.19
N TYR A 61 -1.38 -16.72 1.85
CA TYR A 61 -2.54 -16.30 1.06
C TYR A 61 -2.11 -15.84 -0.31
N ALA A 62 -2.53 -16.56 -1.35
CA ALA A 62 -2.41 -16.10 -2.74
C ALA A 62 -3.57 -15.16 -3.07
N ASP A 63 -3.29 -13.95 -3.59
CA ASP A 63 -4.35 -13.04 -4.04
C ASP A 63 -4.98 -13.63 -5.31
N ALA A 64 -6.16 -14.26 -5.20
CA ALA A 64 -6.88 -14.90 -6.31
C ALA A 64 -7.51 -13.90 -7.32
N LYS A 65 -6.94 -12.70 -7.48
CA LYS A 65 -7.46 -11.72 -8.44
C LYS A 65 -7.20 -12.19 -9.87
N GLY A 66 -8.22 -12.84 -10.42
CA GLY A 66 -8.17 -13.54 -11.68
C GLY A 66 -8.04 -12.68 -12.94
N ARG A 67 -7.95 -13.44 -14.05
CA ARG A 67 -8.02 -13.05 -15.46
C ARG A 67 -6.87 -12.19 -15.97
N ARG A 68 -5.67 -12.73 -15.88
CA ARG A 68 -4.69 -12.84 -16.96
C ARG A 68 -3.51 -13.63 -16.39
N ALA A 69 -2.92 -14.48 -17.21
CA ALA A 69 -1.63 -15.11 -16.91
C ALA A 69 -0.54 -14.03 -16.88
N SER A 70 -0.59 -13.11 -15.90
CA SER A 70 0.60 -12.38 -15.50
C SER A 70 1.53 -13.43 -14.91
N LYS A 71 2.76 -13.48 -15.39
CA LYS A 71 3.79 -14.46 -15.02
C LYS A 71 4.12 -14.42 -13.52
N GLU A 72 3.70 -13.36 -12.83
CA GLU A 72 3.89 -13.10 -11.40
C GLU A 72 2.53 -13.09 -10.70
N ARG A 73 2.27 -14.13 -9.91
CA ARG A 73 1.12 -14.20 -9.00
C ARG A 73 1.58 -13.55 -7.70
N MET A 74 0.90 -12.51 -7.25
CA MET A 74 1.23 -11.91 -5.95
C MET A 74 0.52 -12.63 -4.80
N GLY A 75 1.21 -12.77 -3.68
CA GLY A 75 0.70 -13.35 -2.45
C GLY A 75 1.14 -12.56 -1.23
N ARG A 76 0.66 -13.00 -0.07
CA ARG A 76 1.04 -12.48 1.25
C ARG A 76 1.27 -13.64 2.19
N LEU A 77 2.36 -13.56 2.94
CA LEU A 77 2.74 -14.54 3.94
C LEU A 77 2.53 -13.96 5.33
N TYR A 78 1.78 -14.68 6.14
CA TYR A 78 1.45 -14.34 7.52
C TYR A 78 2.13 -15.30 8.48
N VAL A 79 2.53 -14.81 9.64
CA VAL A 79 3.15 -15.57 10.74
C VAL A 79 2.52 -15.15 12.06
N ALA A 80 2.50 -16.05 13.05
CA ALA A 80 2.06 -15.69 14.40
C ALA A 80 2.96 -14.58 15.00
N TYR A 81 2.38 -13.64 15.75
CA TYR A 81 3.13 -12.52 16.35
C TYR A 81 4.29 -13.00 17.22
N ARG A 82 4.11 -14.09 17.98
CA ARG A 82 5.18 -14.71 18.81
C ARG A 82 6.44 -15.10 18.03
N ASP A 83 6.29 -15.45 16.76
CA ASP A 83 7.35 -15.96 15.90
C ASP A 83 7.78 -14.94 14.83
N LEU A 84 7.22 -13.73 14.87
CA LEU A 84 7.46 -12.69 13.86
C LEU A 84 8.95 -12.34 13.74
N GLU A 85 9.62 -12.11 14.87
CA GLU A 85 11.05 -11.76 14.89
C GLU A 85 11.92 -12.91 14.38
N ARG A 86 11.61 -14.15 14.82
CA ARG A 86 12.29 -15.36 14.35
C ARG A 86 12.12 -15.56 12.84
N ALA A 87 10.90 -15.43 12.35
CA ALA A 87 10.58 -15.57 10.94
C ALA A 87 11.28 -14.50 10.09
N ALA A 88 11.35 -13.25 10.59
CA ALA A 88 12.07 -12.17 9.93
C ALA A 88 13.58 -12.46 9.82
N GLU A 89 14.20 -12.97 10.89
CA GLU A 89 15.61 -13.32 10.90
C GLU A 89 15.93 -14.48 9.94
N ILE A 90 15.09 -15.52 9.91
CA ILE A 90 15.23 -16.66 9.00
C ILE A 90 15.13 -16.20 7.54
N THR A 91 14.15 -15.35 7.25
CA THR A 91 13.92 -14.82 5.91
C THR A 91 15.12 -13.98 5.47
N LYS A 92 15.64 -13.11 6.35
CA LYS A 92 16.82 -12.28 6.08
C LYS A 92 18.09 -13.12 5.82
N LYS A 93 18.32 -14.17 6.63
CA LYS A 93 19.47 -15.08 6.45
C LYS A 93 19.37 -15.94 5.19
N SER A 94 18.16 -16.30 4.76
CA SER A 94 17.97 -17.18 3.60
C SER A 94 18.28 -16.51 2.26
N GLY A 95 18.22 -15.17 2.18
CA GLY A 95 18.41 -14.43 0.93
C GLY A 95 17.39 -14.76 -0.17
N LEU A 96 16.37 -15.57 0.13
CA LEU A 96 15.36 -16.04 -0.83
C LEU A 96 14.48 -14.91 -1.35
N ILE A 97 14.41 -13.79 -0.63
CA ILE A 97 13.76 -12.60 -1.11
C ILE A 97 14.78 -11.48 -1.25
N ARG A 98 15.46 -11.45 -2.40
CA ARG A 98 16.36 -10.34 -2.82
C ARG A 98 15.66 -8.98 -2.95
N ASN A 99 14.32 -8.97 -2.92
CA ASN A 99 13.46 -7.78 -2.95
C ASN A 99 12.50 -7.72 -1.74
N VAL A 100 12.85 -8.35 -0.61
CA VAL A 100 12.24 -7.93 0.65
C VAL A 100 12.92 -6.62 0.95
N GLU A 101 12.21 -5.53 0.69
CA GLU A 101 12.30 -4.33 1.49
C GLU A 101 12.40 -4.81 2.94
N GLU A 102 13.64 -4.88 3.46
CA GLU A 102 13.93 -4.84 4.88
C GLU A 102 12.90 -3.89 5.45
N GLN A 103 12.02 -4.33 6.36
CA GLN A 103 11.05 -3.42 6.94
C GLN A 103 11.75 -2.08 7.24
N PRO A 104 11.52 -1.02 6.44
CA PRO A 104 11.70 0.27 6.99
C PRO A 104 10.38 0.45 7.73
N SER A 105 10.47 1.00 8.91
CA SER A 105 9.44 1.83 9.52
C SER A 105 8.85 2.93 8.59
N GLU A 106 9.21 2.94 7.30
CA GLU A 106 8.69 3.73 6.18
C GLU A 106 8.23 2.86 5.01
N PHE A 107 7.42 1.84 5.26
CA PHE A 107 6.41 1.52 4.26
C PHE A 107 5.47 2.75 4.16
N GLU A 108 5.74 3.62 3.19
CA GLU A 108 4.80 4.53 2.52
C GLU A 108 4.18 3.84 1.27
N PRO A 109 3.56 2.63 1.33
CA PRO A 109 2.69 2.21 0.25
C PRO A 109 1.45 3.08 0.40
N MET A 110 1.41 4.21 -0.30
CA MET A 110 0.29 5.14 -0.27
C MET A 110 -1.01 4.33 -0.30
N SER A 111 -1.71 4.38 0.84
CA SER A 111 -2.96 3.66 1.06
C SER A 111 -3.86 3.88 -0.15
N ARG A 112 -4.49 2.81 -0.67
CA ARG A 112 -5.27 2.84 -1.92
C ARG A 112 -6.30 3.98 -1.98
N LYS A 113 -6.74 4.50 -0.83
CA LYS A 113 -7.58 5.68 -0.69
C LYS A 113 -6.86 7.01 -0.96
N LYS A 114 -5.62 7.17 -0.46
CA LYS A 114 -4.76 8.33 -0.76
C LYS A 114 -4.45 8.42 -2.26
N ARG A 115 -4.26 7.26 -2.93
CA ARG A 115 -4.05 7.21 -4.38
C ARG A 115 -5.26 7.72 -5.18
N LEU A 116 -6.48 7.39 -4.75
CA LEU A 116 -7.68 7.90 -5.40
C LEU A 116 -7.87 9.40 -5.13
N PHE A 117 -7.63 9.83 -3.88
CA PHE A 117 -7.73 11.23 -3.51
C PHE A 117 -6.79 12.12 -4.34
N TRP A 118 -5.53 11.73 -4.50
CA TRP A 118 -4.57 12.52 -5.29
C TRP A 118 -4.91 12.55 -6.79
N LYS A 119 -5.45 11.44 -7.31
CA LYS A 119 -5.95 11.41 -8.71
C LYS A 119 -7.13 12.36 -8.90
N VAL A 120 -8.08 12.37 -7.97
CA VAL A 120 -9.24 13.27 -8.01
C VAL A 120 -8.82 14.72 -7.81
N PHE A 121 -7.92 14.99 -6.86
CA PHE A 121 -7.39 16.33 -6.61
C PHE A 121 -6.66 16.89 -7.83
N SER A 122 -5.80 16.09 -8.46
CA SER A 122 -5.09 16.48 -9.69
C SER A 122 -6.06 16.76 -10.84
N LEU A 123 -7.16 16.00 -10.95
CA LEU A 123 -8.20 16.21 -11.96
C LEU A 123 -8.97 17.52 -11.70
N ILE A 124 -9.36 17.76 -10.45
CA ILE A 124 -10.08 18.99 -10.05
C ILE A 124 -9.20 20.22 -10.29
N LEU A 125 -7.93 20.18 -9.91
CA LEU A 125 -7.00 21.28 -10.12
C LEU A 125 -6.85 21.61 -11.61
N PHE A 126 -6.76 20.59 -12.46
CA PHE A 126 -6.70 20.77 -13.91
C PHE A 126 -7.96 21.44 -14.47
N PHE A 127 -9.15 21.02 -14.01
CA PHE A 127 -10.41 21.67 -14.41
C PHE A 127 -10.49 23.12 -13.92
N ILE A 128 -10.06 23.42 -12.70
CA ILE A 128 -10.01 24.80 -12.18
C ILE A 128 -9.08 25.66 -13.04
N LEU A 129 -7.92 25.14 -13.43
CA LEU A 129 -6.96 25.86 -14.27
C LEU A 129 -7.57 26.17 -15.65
N ILE A 130 -8.21 25.19 -16.30
CA ILE A 130 -8.92 25.42 -17.56
C ILE A 130 -10.01 26.49 -17.38
N TRP A 131 -10.80 26.41 -16.32
CA TRP A 131 -11.87 27.36 -16.06
C TRP A 131 -11.35 28.80 -15.88
N VAL A 132 -10.22 28.96 -15.18
CA VAL A 132 -9.55 30.26 -15.04
C VAL A 132 -9.04 30.78 -16.39
N VAL A 133 -8.40 29.92 -17.20
CA VAL A 133 -7.90 30.31 -18.53
C VAL A 133 -9.04 30.73 -19.46
N VAL A 134 -10.15 30.00 -19.46
CA VAL A 134 -11.32 30.31 -20.28
C VAL A 134 -11.93 31.65 -19.85
N THR A 135 -12.15 31.87 -18.56
CA THR A 135 -12.73 33.13 -18.07
C THR A 135 -11.84 34.35 -18.36
N LEU A 136 -10.51 34.21 -18.24
CA LEU A 136 -9.56 35.23 -18.66
C LEU A 136 -9.61 35.49 -20.17
N SER A 137 -9.70 34.43 -20.99
CA SER A 137 -9.79 34.55 -22.44
C SER A 137 -11.07 35.26 -22.86
N ASP A 138 -12.21 34.89 -22.29
CA ASP A 138 -13.50 35.53 -22.58
C ASP A 138 -13.51 37.01 -22.15
N ALA A 139 -12.86 37.35 -21.04
CA ALA A 139 -12.71 38.74 -20.61
C ALA A 139 -11.86 39.55 -21.60
N VAL A 140 -10.76 38.99 -22.11
CA VAL A 140 -9.93 39.63 -23.14
C VAL A 140 -10.70 39.79 -24.45
N PHE A 141 -11.44 38.78 -24.89
CA PHE A 141 -12.28 38.87 -26.10
C PHE A 141 -13.42 39.90 -25.96
N GLY A 142 -14.02 40.02 -24.77
CA GLY A 142 -15.00 41.05 -24.47
C GLY A 142 -14.40 42.46 -24.58
N TRP A 143 -13.18 42.63 -24.04
CA TRP A 143 -12.45 43.89 -24.11
C TRP A 143 -12.05 44.26 -25.55
N VAL A 144 -11.57 43.28 -26.33
CA VAL A 144 -11.21 43.47 -27.74
C VAL A 144 -12.43 43.87 -28.57
N LYS A 145 -13.59 43.23 -28.37
CA LYS A 145 -14.83 43.65 -29.05
C LYS A 145 -15.24 45.07 -28.69
N GLN A 146 -15.10 45.45 -27.43
CA GLN A 146 -15.48 46.81 -26.98
C GLN A 146 -14.57 47.89 -27.57
N VAL A 147 -13.27 47.60 -27.75
CA VAL A 147 -12.32 48.52 -28.38
C VAL A 147 -12.45 48.55 -29.91
N LEU A 148 -12.75 47.43 -30.57
CA LEU A 148 -12.90 47.35 -32.03
C LEU A 148 -14.24 47.85 -32.57
N PHE A 149 -15.32 47.83 -31.77
CA PHE A 149 -16.65 48.32 -32.19
C PHE A 149 -16.94 49.77 -31.77
N GLN A 150 -15.99 50.47 -31.15
CA GLN A 150 -16.07 51.92 -30.86
C GLN A 150 -15.15 52.79 -31.73
N ALA A 151 -14.48 52.21 -32.73
CA ALA A 151 -13.79 52.90 -33.82
C ALA A 151 -14.55 52.70 -35.13
#